data_AF-A0A7V8NI65-F1
#
_entry.id   AF-A0A7V8NI65-F1
#
_cell.length_a   1.000
_cell.length_b   1.000
_cell.length_c   1.000
_cell.angle_alpha   90.00
_cell.angle_beta   90.00
_cell.angle_gamma   90.00
#
_symmetry.space_group_name_H-M   'P 1'
#
loop_
_entity.id
_entity.type
_entity.pdbx_description
1 polymer ?
#
loop_
_entity_poly.entity_id
_entity_poly.type
_entity_poly.pdbx_seq_one_letter_code
_entity_poly.pdbx_strand_id
1 'polypeptide(L)'
;MNTDQTGDTEPVAETGGADEVAETSGTSGTTVPAGKSAKAGTSGKAGRSAKAGKAGKSGKGAPGADARKGARGGTGGKAGRGAGGGPARKGEGDAASGQPSASGRDAETGRNAETGGRFSRRTLLGSAGAAGLALGGAGGAYGRALTEETPTPLAALGSEAVPFHGTHQPGITTPQQSYGQLIAFDLVPGAGRKQAITVMRHWSDTARRLMAGERLPGRADPLIGADAGPSALTVTFGFGRSFFRRTGLLAALPEELAPLPEFSADVLDRDRSDGDLWIQIGANDALVAQNALRALQRAADEAGRASSDASGSKDGSGSEGGSGGSNRSGARGKIVRPRWQMSGFNRSPGATANPMTVRNLMGQVDGTNNPRPEDPDFGERVFVPSSGSPAWMRGGSYAVVRRIRMLLDDWEDLPLARQERVIGRRKSDGAPLTGGEERTEPDLERERPDGSRVIAADAHVRVSAPATNGGAAMLRRPFSYHDGLRPDGAPDAGLLFIAWQADPLRGFVPVQRKLDSGDALSRFIRHEASALFAVPGGAAEGEYVGQRLLEG
;
A
#
# COMPACT_ATOMS: atom_id res chain seq x y z
N MET A 1 -39.96 -22.40 48.32
CA MET A 1 -40.92 -22.38 49.45
C MET A 1 -40.86 -21.00 50.08
N ASN A 2 -41.85 -20.11 49.99
CA ASN A 2 -43.07 -20.14 49.18
C ASN A 2 -43.51 -18.69 48.81
N THR A 3 -44.28 -18.60 47.72
CA THR A 3 -45.36 -17.65 47.34
C THR A 3 -45.83 -16.58 48.36
N ASP A 4 -46.40 -15.41 47.98
CA ASP A 4 -47.17 -15.11 46.75
C ASP A 4 -47.18 -13.61 46.31
N GLN A 5 -47.94 -13.26 45.27
CA GLN A 5 -47.92 -11.97 44.53
C GLN A 5 -49.10 -11.00 44.77
N THR A 6 -48.91 -9.71 44.38
CA THR A 6 -49.82 -8.77 43.67
C THR A 6 -49.08 -7.41 43.55
N GLY A 7 -49.15 -6.56 42.51
CA GLY A 7 -50.00 -6.46 41.31
C GLY A 7 -51.16 -5.46 41.53
N ASP A 8 -51.38 -4.38 40.80
CA ASP A 8 -50.70 -3.72 39.65
C ASP A 8 -51.22 -2.26 39.52
N THR A 9 -50.61 -1.41 38.68
CA THR A 9 -51.21 -0.33 37.81
C THR A 9 -50.43 1.00 37.68
N GLU A 10 -50.18 1.35 36.41
CA GLU A 10 -49.85 2.66 35.83
C GLU A 10 -51.17 3.38 35.37
N PRO A 11 -51.24 4.48 34.56
CA PRO A 11 -50.19 5.26 33.85
C PRO A 11 -50.35 6.82 33.94
N VAL A 12 -49.53 7.55 33.16
CA VAL A 12 -49.88 8.67 32.22
C VAL A 12 -48.81 9.78 32.18
N ALA A 13 -48.55 10.34 30.99
CA ALA A 13 -47.57 11.40 30.69
C ALA A 13 -48.19 12.52 29.80
N GLU A 14 -47.35 13.38 29.18
CA GLU A 14 -47.69 14.52 28.28
C GLU A 14 -48.28 15.76 29.00
N THR A 15 -48.12 17.03 28.56
CA THR A 15 -47.35 17.75 27.48
C THR A 15 -46.75 19.05 28.09
N GLY A 16 -45.95 19.93 27.44
CA GLY A 16 -45.34 19.97 26.10
C GLY A 16 -45.21 21.41 25.54
N GLY A 17 -44.01 21.83 25.09
CA GLY A 17 -43.72 23.17 24.49
C GLY A 17 -43.26 24.25 25.48
N ALA A 18 -42.76 25.44 25.09
CA ALA A 18 -42.21 25.94 23.81
C ALA A 18 -41.47 27.30 24.04
N ASP A 19 -40.57 27.70 23.12
CA ASP A 19 -39.95 29.03 22.90
C ASP A 19 -39.12 29.68 24.05
N GLU A 20 -37.92 30.25 23.85
CA GLU A 20 -37.56 31.58 23.29
C GLU A 20 -38.15 32.76 24.11
N VAL A 21 -37.42 33.78 24.60
CA VAL A 21 -36.36 34.63 24.01
C VAL A 21 -35.30 35.06 25.08
N ALA A 22 -34.29 35.87 24.70
CA ALA A 22 -33.19 36.33 25.56
C ALA A 22 -33.37 37.74 26.16
N GLU A 23 -32.66 38.07 27.25
CA GLU A 23 -32.48 39.43 27.76
C GLU A 23 -31.08 39.66 28.40
N THR A 24 -30.74 40.90 28.79
CA THR A 24 -29.38 41.33 29.19
C THR A 24 -29.38 41.99 30.58
N SER A 25 -28.35 41.92 31.43
CA SER A 25 -27.09 42.68 31.36
C SER A 25 -26.38 42.66 32.74
N GLY A 26 -25.12 43.12 32.86
CA GLY A 26 -24.45 43.31 34.17
C GLY A 26 -22.94 43.57 34.09
N THR A 27 -22.38 44.52 34.87
CA THR A 27 -21.03 45.10 34.64
C THR A 27 -20.09 45.15 35.86
N SER A 28 -18.82 44.80 35.66
CA SER A 28 -17.57 45.25 36.34
C SER A 28 -16.38 44.42 35.78
N GLY A 29 -15.11 44.84 35.71
CA GLY A 29 -14.36 45.93 36.35
C GLY A 29 -13.43 45.36 37.45
N THR A 30 -12.09 45.51 37.46
CA THR A 30 -11.16 46.41 36.74
C THR A 30 -9.71 45.81 36.68
N THR A 31 -8.77 46.51 36.05
CA THR A 31 -7.44 46.10 35.53
C THR A 31 -6.25 45.92 36.49
N VAL A 32 -5.41 44.90 36.22
CA VAL A 32 -3.95 44.94 35.87
C VAL A 32 -3.07 46.06 36.48
N PRO A 33 -1.91 45.72 37.12
CA PRO A 33 -0.60 46.03 36.49
C PRO A 33 0.55 45.02 36.75
N ALA A 34 1.68 45.21 36.05
CA ALA A 34 2.93 44.46 36.20
C ALA A 34 4.17 45.39 36.14
N GLY A 35 5.30 45.05 36.80
CA GLY A 35 6.57 45.78 36.54
C GLY A 35 7.79 45.62 37.49
N LYS A 36 8.84 44.97 36.96
CA LYS A 36 10.29 45.35 37.01
C LYS A 36 11.12 45.53 38.31
N SER A 37 12.32 44.90 38.30
CA SER A 37 13.62 45.29 38.94
C SER A 37 13.82 45.18 40.47
N ALA A 38 15.03 45.00 41.05
CA ALA A 38 16.37 44.62 40.53
C ALA A 38 17.40 44.20 41.64
N LYS A 39 18.42 43.40 41.22
CA LYS A 39 19.85 43.25 41.68
C LYS A 39 20.29 43.08 43.17
N ALA A 40 21.38 42.29 43.29
CA ALA A 40 22.42 42.17 44.36
C ALA A 40 22.15 41.22 45.57
N GLY A 41 23.13 40.47 46.11
CA GLY A 41 24.47 40.15 45.58
C GLY A 41 25.47 39.40 46.51
N THR A 42 26.38 38.61 45.90
CA THR A 42 27.74 38.19 46.36
C THR A 42 27.99 37.14 47.49
N SER A 43 29.13 36.42 47.33
CA SER A 43 29.83 35.45 48.22
C SER A 43 29.26 34.01 48.33
N GLY A 44 30.07 32.93 48.38
CA GLY A 44 31.54 32.85 48.20
C GLY A 44 32.19 31.45 48.11
N LYS A 45 32.88 31.19 46.99
CA LYS A 45 34.31 30.75 46.88
C LYS A 45 34.87 29.48 47.59
N ALA A 46 34.93 28.34 46.89
CA ALA A 46 35.98 27.29 46.96
C ALA A 46 35.95 26.37 45.70
N GLY A 47 37.03 25.72 45.19
CA GLY A 47 38.43 25.79 45.63
C GLY A 47 39.48 24.86 44.95
N ARG A 48 39.58 24.75 43.60
CA ARG A 48 40.59 23.95 42.82
C ARG A 48 40.47 22.40 42.99
N SER A 49 41.17 21.48 42.33
CA SER A 49 42.28 21.46 41.32
C SER A 49 42.00 20.34 40.29
N ALA A 50 42.05 20.52 38.97
CA ALA A 50 43.23 20.62 38.10
C ALA A 50 44.20 19.40 38.10
N LYS A 51 44.14 18.57 37.04
CA LYS A 51 45.34 18.04 36.35
C LYS A 51 45.04 17.62 34.91
N ALA A 52 45.87 18.06 33.96
CA ALA A 52 45.88 17.55 32.59
C ALA A 52 47.11 16.65 32.37
N GLY A 53 46.97 15.62 31.53
CA GLY A 53 48.08 14.74 31.11
C GLY A 53 48.23 14.79 29.59
N LYS A 54 49.45 15.04 29.09
CA LYS A 54 49.74 15.19 27.66
C LYS A 54 51.10 14.57 27.29
N ALA A 55 51.06 13.34 26.80
CA ALA A 55 52.15 12.64 26.11
C ALA A 55 51.53 11.48 25.29
N GLY A 56 52.12 10.97 24.20
CA GLY A 56 53.36 11.36 23.52
C GLY A 56 53.33 10.90 22.05
N LYS A 57 54.32 11.28 21.23
CA LYS A 57 54.29 11.10 19.76
C LYS A 57 55.46 10.24 19.27
N SER A 58 55.16 9.03 18.78
CA SER A 58 56.07 8.14 18.03
C SER A 58 55.25 7.14 17.19
N GLY A 59 55.75 6.60 16.06
CA GLY A 59 56.94 7.01 15.32
C GLY A 59 57.51 5.94 14.37
N LYS A 60 57.11 5.95 13.09
CA LYS A 60 57.63 5.15 11.94
C LYS A 60 57.52 3.61 12.04
N GLY A 61 57.06 2.97 10.96
CA GLY A 61 57.12 1.51 10.83
C GLY A 61 56.31 0.94 9.65
N ALA A 62 56.92 0.89 8.46
CA ALA A 62 56.51 0.04 7.34
C ALA A 62 57.79 -0.68 6.84
N PRO A 63 57.70 -1.92 6.32
CA PRO A 63 57.50 -2.08 4.87
C PRO A 63 56.68 -3.34 4.48
N GLY A 64 56.55 -3.61 3.17
CA GLY A 64 55.88 -4.80 2.60
C GLY A 64 54.38 -4.55 2.32
N ALA A 65 53.90 -4.32 1.10
CA ALA A 65 54.51 -4.44 -0.23
C ALA A 65 54.90 -5.88 -0.63
N ASP A 66 53.92 -6.66 -1.07
CA ASP A 66 54.13 -7.76 -2.01
C ASP A 66 53.09 -7.64 -3.15
N ALA A 67 53.45 -8.07 -4.36
CA ALA A 67 52.74 -7.75 -5.59
C ALA A 67 52.60 -8.97 -6.50
N ARG A 68 51.36 -9.33 -6.87
CA ARG A 68 51.10 -10.35 -7.90
C ARG A 68 50.48 -9.75 -9.15
N LYS A 69 51.35 -9.46 -10.12
CA LYS A 69 50.97 -9.19 -11.51
C LYS A 69 50.32 -10.44 -12.13
N GLY A 70 49.09 -10.25 -12.60
CA GLY A 70 48.63 -10.60 -13.95
C GLY A 70 48.92 -11.99 -14.55
N ALA A 71 47.84 -12.63 -15.00
CA ALA A 71 47.84 -13.45 -16.22
C ALA A 71 46.66 -13.03 -17.11
N ARG A 72 46.94 -12.46 -18.29
CA ARG A 72 45.98 -12.43 -19.41
C ARG A 72 46.21 -13.71 -20.20
N GLY A 73 45.19 -14.58 -20.30
CA GLY A 73 45.23 -15.79 -21.11
C GLY A 73 43.95 -15.90 -21.92
N GLY A 74 43.97 -15.47 -23.18
CA GLY A 74 42.85 -15.60 -24.11
C GLY A 74 43.21 -16.56 -25.23
N THR A 75 42.48 -17.67 -25.34
CA THR A 75 42.55 -18.61 -26.46
C THR A 75 41.13 -19.00 -26.87
N GLY A 76 40.75 -18.71 -28.11
CA GLY A 76 39.48 -19.17 -28.67
C GLY A 76 39.56 -20.62 -29.17
N GLY A 77 38.43 -21.32 -29.16
CA GLY A 77 38.26 -22.66 -29.73
C GLY A 77 36.85 -22.84 -30.28
N LYS A 78 36.72 -23.37 -31.49
CA LYS A 78 35.44 -23.68 -32.17
C LYS A 78 35.32 -25.19 -32.43
N ALA A 79 34.08 -25.62 -32.65
CA ALA A 79 33.64 -26.77 -33.46
C ALA A 79 33.60 -28.19 -32.82
N GLY A 80 32.84 -29.08 -33.48
CA GLY A 80 32.42 -30.42 -33.03
C GLY A 80 31.19 -30.36 -32.08
N ARG A 81 30.01 -30.95 -32.32
CA ARG A 81 29.46 -31.90 -33.34
C ARG A 81 30.08 -33.31 -33.37
N GLY A 82 29.21 -34.31 -33.18
CA GLY A 82 29.49 -35.75 -33.14
C GLY A 82 29.25 -36.34 -31.74
N ALA A 83 28.56 -37.46 -31.47
CA ALA A 83 27.52 -38.31 -32.10
C ALA A 83 27.79 -39.80 -31.75
N GLY A 84 26.75 -40.56 -31.40
CA GLY A 84 26.83 -41.98 -30.99
C GLY A 84 26.87 -42.17 -29.47
N GLY A 85 26.17 -43.17 -28.88
CA GLY A 85 25.24 -44.13 -29.47
C GLY A 85 24.41 -44.88 -28.41
N GLY A 86 23.32 -45.55 -28.83
CA GLY A 86 22.47 -46.40 -27.97
C GLY A 86 23.09 -47.77 -27.67
N PRO A 87 22.42 -48.66 -26.90
CA PRO A 87 21.09 -49.20 -27.27
C PRO A 87 20.08 -49.28 -26.09
N ALA A 88 18.87 -49.85 -26.19
CA ALA A 88 17.80 -49.92 -27.22
C ALA A 88 16.88 -51.13 -26.94
N ARG A 89 15.55 -50.92 -26.89
CA ARG A 89 14.43 -51.87 -27.15
C ARG A 89 13.14 -51.04 -27.16
N LYS A 90 12.42 -50.98 -28.29
CA LYS A 90 11.22 -51.79 -28.62
C LYS A 90 10.03 -51.54 -27.67
N GLY A 91 8.87 -51.03 -28.11
CA GLY A 91 8.38 -50.78 -29.48
C GLY A 91 7.03 -50.02 -29.46
N GLU A 92 6.11 -50.07 -30.44
CA GLU A 92 6.03 -50.47 -31.88
C GLU A 92 4.48 -50.52 -32.16
N GLY A 93 3.76 -49.77 -33.01
CA GLY A 93 4.02 -48.67 -33.99
C GLY A 93 3.41 -47.29 -33.60
N ASP A 94 2.81 -46.38 -34.41
CA ASP A 94 2.07 -46.33 -35.72
C ASP A 94 0.51 -46.38 -35.60
N ALA A 95 -0.33 -45.65 -36.36
CA ALA A 95 -0.23 -44.62 -37.43
C ALA A 95 -1.66 -44.00 -37.66
N ALA A 96 -1.97 -42.95 -38.43
CA ALA A 96 -1.25 -41.80 -39.04
C ALA A 96 -2.29 -40.69 -39.40
N SER A 97 -1.84 -39.46 -39.69
CA SER A 97 -2.69 -38.31 -40.04
C SER A 97 -2.86 -38.07 -41.54
N GLY A 98 -4.03 -37.60 -42.00
CA GLY A 98 -4.23 -37.12 -43.37
C GLY A 98 -5.35 -36.07 -43.51
N GLN A 99 -5.02 -34.91 -44.08
CA GLN A 99 -6.00 -33.97 -44.63
C GLN A 99 -6.34 -34.32 -46.09
N PRO A 100 -7.45 -33.78 -46.63
CA PRO A 100 -7.30 -32.96 -47.84
C PRO A 100 -8.11 -31.66 -47.78
N SER A 101 -7.99 -30.83 -48.83
CA SER A 101 -8.58 -29.48 -48.90
C SER A 101 -9.24 -29.14 -50.24
N ALA A 102 -10.18 -28.17 -50.16
CA ALA A 102 -10.63 -27.23 -51.20
C ALA A 102 -11.65 -27.64 -52.30
N SER A 103 -12.54 -26.68 -52.57
CA SER A 103 -13.49 -26.52 -53.70
C SER A 103 -14.65 -27.52 -53.86
N GLY A 104 -15.86 -27.13 -54.29
CA GLY A 104 -16.46 -25.79 -54.42
C GLY A 104 -17.47 -25.65 -55.58
N ARG A 105 -18.54 -24.83 -55.40
CA ARG A 105 -19.62 -24.48 -56.37
C ARG A 105 -20.60 -25.62 -56.72
N ASP A 106 -21.88 -25.40 -57.12
CA ASP A 106 -22.74 -24.20 -57.26
C ASP A 106 -24.25 -24.59 -57.20
N ALA A 107 -25.16 -23.60 -57.10
CA ALA A 107 -26.65 -23.64 -57.25
C ALA A 107 -27.47 -24.46 -56.22
N GLU A 108 -28.68 -24.12 -55.72
CA GLU A 108 -29.74 -23.09 -55.92
C GLU A 108 -31.12 -23.72 -56.28
N THR A 109 -32.22 -23.04 -55.90
CA THR A 109 -33.66 -23.43 -55.92
C THR A 109 -34.08 -24.44 -54.82
N GLY A 110 -35.30 -24.41 -54.27
CA GLY A 110 -36.46 -23.52 -54.49
C GLY A 110 -37.32 -23.36 -53.21
N ARG A 111 -38.36 -22.52 -53.23
CA ARG A 111 -39.11 -22.08 -52.02
C ARG A 111 -40.52 -22.67 -51.94
N ASN A 112 -41.03 -22.83 -50.71
CA ASN A 112 -42.35 -22.41 -50.19
C ASN A 112 -42.37 -22.73 -48.66
N ALA A 113 -42.82 -21.88 -47.72
CA ALA A 113 -44.11 -21.19 -47.55
C ALA A 113 -45.25 -22.21 -47.33
N GLU A 114 -46.07 -22.20 -46.26
CA GLU A 114 -46.34 -21.25 -45.16
C GLU A 114 -46.82 -22.02 -43.87
N THR A 115 -47.20 -21.45 -42.70
CA THR A 115 -47.18 -20.09 -42.09
C THR A 115 -47.04 -20.19 -40.55
N GLY A 116 -46.79 -19.08 -39.84
CA GLY A 116 -47.05 -18.98 -38.38
C GLY A 116 -46.16 -17.97 -37.64
N GLY A 117 -46.71 -16.84 -37.17
CA GLY A 117 -45.94 -15.81 -36.46
C GLY A 117 -46.67 -15.14 -35.31
N ARG A 118 -45.95 -14.34 -34.50
CA ARG A 118 -46.45 -13.21 -33.69
C ARG A 118 -45.32 -12.35 -33.09
N PHE A 119 -45.34 -11.07 -33.46
CA PHE A 119 -44.80 -9.86 -32.79
C PHE A 119 -43.47 -9.86 -32.00
N SER A 120 -42.61 -8.92 -32.40
CA SER A 120 -41.47 -8.41 -31.63
C SER A 120 -41.89 -7.70 -30.33
N ARG A 121 -41.06 -7.81 -29.29
CA ARG A 121 -41.06 -6.92 -28.11
C ARG A 121 -39.66 -6.41 -27.81
N ARG A 122 -39.36 -5.24 -28.37
CA ARG A 122 -38.20 -4.40 -28.03
C ARG A 122 -38.44 -3.74 -26.65
N THR A 123 -37.35 -3.45 -25.93
CA THR A 123 -37.29 -2.68 -24.67
C THR A 123 -37.82 -3.37 -23.41
N LEU A 124 -36.90 -3.75 -22.52
CA LEU A 124 -37.01 -3.44 -21.10
C LEU A 124 -35.61 -3.31 -20.46
N LEU A 125 -35.01 -2.13 -20.61
CA LEU A 125 -33.96 -1.66 -19.70
C LEU A 125 -34.64 -1.23 -18.40
N GLY A 126 -34.22 -1.79 -17.26
CA GLY A 126 -34.87 -1.57 -15.97
C GLY A 126 -33.92 -1.84 -14.80
N SER A 127 -33.39 -0.76 -14.24
CA SER A 127 -32.47 -0.68 -13.11
C SER A 127 -32.82 -1.56 -11.90
N ALA A 128 -31.90 -2.46 -11.51
CA ALA A 128 -31.79 -3.05 -10.18
C ALA A 128 -30.35 -3.54 -9.94
N GLY A 129 -29.85 -3.48 -8.69
CA GLY A 129 -28.65 -4.23 -8.28
C GLY A 129 -27.37 -3.47 -7.87
N ALA A 130 -27.40 -2.15 -7.64
CA ALA A 130 -26.22 -1.40 -7.15
C ALA A 130 -26.57 -0.20 -6.24
N ALA A 131 -27.31 -0.45 -5.17
CA ALA A 131 -27.40 0.42 -3.99
C ALA A 131 -27.18 -0.47 -2.75
N GLY A 132 -26.49 -0.05 -1.70
CA GLY A 132 -26.18 1.31 -1.29
C GLY A 132 -26.84 1.57 0.06
N LEU A 133 -26.43 0.81 1.08
CA LEU A 133 -27.01 0.85 2.43
C LEU A 133 -26.57 2.11 3.20
N ALA A 134 -27.20 3.24 2.88
CA ALA A 134 -27.33 4.34 3.81
C ALA A 134 -28.41 3.98 4.84
N LEU A 135 -28.07 3.93 6.13
CA LEU A 135 -28.99 3.60 7.21
C LEU A 135 -29.33 4.83 8.06
N GLY A 136 -30.62 5.12 8.17
CA GLY A 136 -31.17 6.10 9.11
C GLY A 136 -32.70 6.14 9.04
N GLY A 137 -33.37 6.19 10.20
CA GLY A 137 -34.82 6.47 10.28
C GLY A 137 -35.75 5.27 10.50
N ALA A 138 -35.84 4.84 11.76
CA ALA A 138 -37.02 4.31 12.48
C ALA A 138 -38.15 3.53 11.76
N GLY A 139 -38.47 2.35 12.32
CA GLY A 139 -39.86 1.91 12.54
C GLY A 139 -40.44 0.86 11.59
N GLY A 140 -40.75 -0.32 12.13
CA GLY A 140 -41.53 -1.37 11.45
C GLY A 140 -41.00 -2.78 11.70
N ALA A 141 -41.86 -3.69 12.15
CA ALA A 141 -41.49 -5.08 12.38
C ALA A 141 -41.41 -5.85 11.05
N TYR A 142 -40.24 -6.44 10.75
CA TYR A 142 -40.05 -7.30 9.58
C TYR A 142 -39.82 -8.76 10.00
N GLY A 143 -40.65 -9.65 9.46
CA GLY A 143 -40.47 -11.09 9.61
C GLY A 143 -39.17 -11.54 8.95
N ARG A 144 -38.47 -12.50 9.58
CA ARG A 144 -37.20 -13.05 9.09
C ARG A 144 -37.42 -13.95 7.88
N ALA A 145 -37.62 -13.34 6.71
CA ALA A 145 -37.40 -14.02 5.44
C ALA A 145 -35.93 -14.48 5.42
N LEU A 146 -35.71 -15.79 5.31
CA LEU A 146 -34.39 -16.32 5.03
C LEU A 146 -34.08 -16.03 3.57
N THR A 147 -33.38 -14.93 3.32
CA THR A 147 -32.83 -14.63 2.01
C THR A 147 -31.78 -15.68 1.69
N GLU A 148 -32.08 -16.55 0.72
CA GLU A 148 -31.05 -17.36 0.08
C GLU A 148 -30.02 -16.39 -0.54
N GLU A 149 -28.78 -16.42 -0.05
CA GLU A 149 -27.73 -15.54 -0.58
C GLU A 149 -27.38 -16.01 -1.99
N THR A 150 -27.87 -15.27 -2.99
CA THR A 150 -27.52 -15.50 -4.41
C THR A 150 -26.00 -15.55 -4.55
N PRO A 151 -25.41 -16.68 -4.99
CA PRO A 151 -23.95 -16.81 -5.04
C PRO A 151 -23.31 -15.74 -5.92
N THR A 152 -22.30 -15.05 -5.39
CA THR A 152 -21.55 -14.04 -6.14
C THR A 152 -20.95 -14.67 -7.41
N PRO A 153 -21.29 -14.18 -8.61
CA PRO A 153 -20.82 -14.81 -9.85
C PRO A 153 -19.32 -14.59 -10.02
N LEU A 154 -18.60 -15.60 -10.52
CA LEU A 154 -17.14 -15.53 -10.73
C LEU A 154 -16.71 -14.33 -11.59
N ALA A 155 -17.55 -13.91 -12.53
CA ALA A 155 -17.34 -12.72 -13.36
C ALA A 155 -17.19 -11.41 -12.54
N ALA A 156 -17.74 -11.34 -11.32
CA ALA A 156 -17.61 -10.19 -10.43
C ALA A 156 -16.14 -9.83 -10.14
N LEU A 157 -15.26 -10.83 -10.05
CA LEU A 157 -13.81 -10.64 -9.85
C LEU A 157 -13.20 -9.75 -10.93
N GLY A 158 -13.68 -9.86 -12.17
CA GLY A 158 -13.24 -9.05 -13.30
C GLY A 158 -14.05 -7.76 -13.50
N SER A 159 -15.36 -7.77 -13.21
CA SER A 159 -16.23 -6.61 -13.45
C SER A 159 -16.26 -5.58 -12.32
N GLU A 160 -15.74 -5.90 -11.13
CA GLU A 160 -15.63 -4.95 -10.02
C GLU A 160 -14.79 -3.73 -10.42
N ALA A 161 -15.32 -2.53 -10.20
CA ALA A 161 -14.66 -1.25 -10.48
C ALA A 161 -14.59 -0.41 -9.20
N VAL A 162 -13.43 0.20 -8.93
CA VAL A 162 -13.23 1.07 -7.76
C VAL A 162 -13.22 2.52 -8.23
N PRO A 163 -14.01 3.44 -7.62
CA PRO A 163 -13.97 4.86 -7.98
C PRO A 163 -12.56 5.46 -7.82
N PHE A 164 -12.12 6.21 -8.83
CA PHE A 164 -10.89 7.01 -8.77
C PHE A 164 -11.09 8.34 -8.02
N HIS A 165 -12.27 8.96 -8.19
CA HIS A 165 -12.64 10.22 -7.57
C HIS A 165 -13.29 9.99 -6.20
N GLY A 166 -13.01 10.89 -5.24
CA GLY A 166 -13.54 10.82 -3.88
C GLY A 166 -12.75 11.68 -2.88
N THR A 167 -13.17 11.70 -1.62
CA THR A 167 -12.49 12.44 -0.52
C THR A 167 -11.08 11.90 -0.24
N HIS A 168 -10.93 10.58 -0.30
CA HIS A 168 -9.69 9.84 -0.06
C HIS A 168 -9.24 9.17 -1.35
N GLN A 169 -7.94 8.94 -1.52
CA GLN A 169 -7.48 8.14 -2.66
C GLN A 169 -7.88 6.66 -2.50
N PRO A 170 -8.16 5.97 -3.63
CA PRO A 170 -8.42 4.54 -3.63
C PRO A 170 -7.16 3.73 -3.24
N GLY A 171 -7.35 2.49 -2.78
CA GLY A 171 -6.26 1.61 -2.34
C GLY A 171 -5.82 1.80 -0.87
N ILE A 172 -6.49 2.69 -0.11
CA ILE A 172 -6.31 2.86 1.33
C ILE A 172 -7.34 1.99 2.09
N THR A 173 -8.63 2.33 1.96
CA THR A 173 -9.76 1.59 2.55
C THR A 173 -10.33 0.49 1.63
N THR A 174 -9.92 0.47 0.36
CA THR A 174 -10.34 -0.57 -0.61
C THR A 174 -9.99 -1.97 -0.08
N PRO A 175 -10.87 -2.98 -0.24
CA PRO A 175 -10.59 -4.38 0.14
C PRO A 175 -9.25 -4.90 -0.37
N GLN A 176 -8.71 -5.92 0.31
CA GLN A 176 -7.39 -6.46 -0.01
C GLN A 176 -7.37 -7.12 -1.39
N GLN A 177 -6.47 -6.68 -2.27
CA GLN A 177 -6.37 -7.14 -3.65
C GLN A 177 -5.42 -8.35 -3.79
N SER A 178 -5.70 -9.18 -4.80
CA SER A 178 -4.95 -10.39 -5.15
C SER A 178 -3.50 -10.12 -5.55
N TYR A 179 -3.25 -9.02 -6.27
CA TYR A 179 -1.93 -8.65 -6.80
C TYR A 179 -1.61 -7.20 -6.47
N GLY A 180 -0.33 -6.94 -6.21
CA GLY A 180 0.21 -5.60 -5.94
C GLY A 180 1.49 -5.32 -6.73
N GLN A 181 1.66 -4.07 -7.13
CA GLN A 181 2.92 -3.52 -7.63
C GLN A 181 3.19 -2.21 -6.88
N LEU A 182 4.30 -2.16 -6.14
CA LEU A 182 4.77 -0.94 -5.50
C LEU A 182 5.95 -0.41 -6.32
N ILE A 183 5.94 0.87 -6.69
CA ILE A 183 7.02 1.49 -7.45
C ILE A 183 7.31 2.89 -6.93
N ALA A 184 8.59 3.17 -6.68
CA ALA A 184 9.06 4.52 -6.41
C ALA A 184 9.83 5.08 -7.61
N PHE A 185 9.83 6.40 -7.70
CA PHE A 185 10.48 7.17 -8.75
C PHE A 185 11.32 8.30 -8.15
N ASP A 186 12.47 8.57 -8.76
CA ASP A 186 13.24 9.79 -8.54
C ASP A 186 12.99 10.76 -9.71
N LEU A 187 12.80 12.05 -9.43
CA LEU A 187 12.81 13.08 -10.47
C LEU A 187 14.19 13.13 -11.13
N VAL A 188 14.28 13.32 -12.44
CA VAL A 188 15.59 13.44 -13.12
C VAL A 188 16.25 14.81 -12.81
N PRO A 189 17.59 14.95 -12.93
CA PRO A 189 18.23 16.25 -12.82
C PRO A 189 17.61 17.27 -13.79
N GLY A 190 17.26 18.46 -13.28
CA GLY A 190 16.55 19.51 -14.04
C GLY A 190 15.01 19.44 -13.99
N ALA A 191 14.39 18.33 -13.57
CA ALA A 191 12.95 18.28 -13.34
C ALA A 191 12.57 18.85 -11.96
N GLY A 192 11.58 19.75 -11.93
CA GLY A 192 11.05 20.39 -10.71
C GLY A 192 9.52 20.53 -10.73
N ARG A 193 8.96 21.52 -10.00
CA ARG A 193 7.49 21.69 -9.80
C ARG A 193 6.68 21.64 -11.11
N LYS A 194 7.16 22.27 -12.18
CA LYS A 194 6.48 22.29 -13.50
C LYS A 194 6.37 20.89 -14.10
N GLN A 195 7.46 20.12 -14.12
CA GLN A 195 7.47 18.74 -14.61
C GLN A 195 6.66 17.81 -13.70
N ALA A 196 6.68 18.04 -12.38
CA ALA A 196 5.84 17.31 -11.42
C ALA A 196 4.34 17.50 -11.70
N ILE A 197 3.88 18.73 -11.99
CA ILE A 197 2.51 18.99 -12.47
C ILE A 197 2.23 18.17 -13.74
N THR A 198 3.12 18.20 -14.73
CA THR A 198 2.92 17.50 -16.01
C THR A 198 2.74 15.99 -15.81
N VAL A 199 3.61 15.34 -15.04
CA VAL A 199 3.52 13.88 -14.82
C VAL A 199 2.32 13.49 -13.94
N MET A 200 2.00 14.25 -12.89
CA MET A 200 0.84 13.96 -12.02
C MET A 200 -0.50 14.09 -12.77
N ARG A 201 -0.61 15.04 -13.71
CA ARG A 201 -1.77 15.15 -14.60
C ARG A 201 -1.91 13.93 -15.53
N HIS A 202 -0.83 13.51 -16.19
CA HIS A 202 -0.85 12.33 -17.08
C HIS A 202 -1.14 11.04 -16.30
N TRP A 203 -0.53 10.85 -15.12
CA TRP A 203 -0.78 9.72 -14.25
C TRP A 203 -2.22 9.68 -13.71
N SER A 204 -2.81 10.82 -13.38
CA SER A 204 -4.19 10.88 -12.88
C SER A 204 -5.21 10.48 -13.95
N ASP A 205 -5.11 10.99 -15.20
CA ASP A 205 -6.00 10.52 -16.27
C ASP A 205 -5.73 9.04 -16.62
N THR A 206 -4.47 8.61 -16.66
CA THR A 206 -4.11 7.19 -16.89
C THR A 206 -4.75 6.27 -15.84
N ALA A 207 -4.68 6.64 -14.56
CA ALA A 207 -5.29 5.90 -13.46
C ALA A 207 -6.83 5.90 -13.57
N ARG A 208 -7.45 7.07 -13.71
CA ARG A 208 -8.91 7.24 -13.86
C ARG A 208 -9.48 6.35 -14.96
N ARG A 209 -8.83 6.32 -16.13
CA ARG A 209 -9.20 5.48 -17.28
C ARG A 209 -9.14 3.99 -16.95
N LEU A 210 -7.97 3.52 -16.54
CA LEU A 210 -7.75 2.08 -16.31
C LEU A 210 -8.62 1.55 -15.18
N MET A 211 -8.84 2.34 -14.11
CA MET A 211 -9.73 1.97 -13.00
C MET A 211 -11.21 1.87 -13.41
N ALA A 212 -11.61 2.54 -14.48
CA ALA A 212 -12.92 2.41 -15.11
C ALA A 212 -12.97 1.32 -16.22
N GLY A 213 -11.85 0.63 -16.49
CA GLY A 213 -11.73 -0.31 -17.61
C GLY A 213 -11.64 0.34 -18.99
N GLU A 214 -11.43 1.65 -19.07
CA GLU A 214 -11.21 2.33 -20.36
C GLU A 214 -9.88 1.89 -20.98
N ARG A 215 -9.88 1.64 -22.30
CA ARG A 215 -8.63 1.55 -23.07
C ARG A 215 -7.99 2.93 -23.20
N LEU A 216 -6.67 2.99 -23.09
CA LEU A 216 -5.95 4.26 -23.19
C LEU A 216 -5.88 4.74 -24.65
N PRO A 217 -6.14 6.02 -24.94
CA PRO A 217 -6.01 6.56 -26.29
C PRO A 217 -4.52 6.67 -26.68
N GLY A 218 -4.17 6.24 -27.89
CA GLY A 218 -2.85 6.48 -28.48
C GLY A 218 -2.18 5.27 -29.13
N ARG A 219 -0.84 5.28 -29.09
CA ARG A 219 0.00 4.39 -29.88
C ARG A 219 -0.01 2.95 -29.34
N ALA A 220 -0.67 2.06 -30.08
CA ALA A 220 -0.61 0.60 -29.91
C ALA A 220 -0.68 0.15 -28.44
N ASP A 221 -1.90 0.18 -27.89
CA ASP A 221 -2.25 -0.59 -26.69
C ASP A 221 -1.64 -2.00 -26.81
N PRO A 222 -0.77 -2.43 -25.87
CA PRO A 222 -0.12 -3.73 -25.95
C PRO A 222 -1.07 -4.90 -25.66
N LEU A 223 -2.37 -4.64 -25.44
CA LEU A 223 -3.43 -5.62 -25.21
C LEU A 223 -3.19 -6.53 -23.99
N ILE A 224 -2.27 -6.15 -23.08
CA ILE A 224 -1.90 -6.94 -21.90
C ILE A 224 -3.13 -7.22 -21.02
N GLY A 225 -3.94 -6.19 -20.77
CA GLY A 225 -5.22 -6.31 -20.07
C GLY A 225 -6.41 -6.19 -21.03
N ALA A 226 -6.28 -6.65 -22.28
CA ALA A 226 -7.44 -6.74 -23.17
C ALA A 226 -8.44 -7.79 -22.65
N ASP A 227 -9.71 -7.54 -22.93
CA ASP A 227 -10.87 -8.42 -22.67
C ASP A 227 -11.14 -8.75 -21.18
N ALA A 228 -10.24 -8.36 -20.27
CA ALA A 228 -10.49 -8.23 -18.84
C ALA A 228 -11.33 -6.98 -18.52
N GLY A 229 -12.13 -7.06 -17.45
CA GLY A 229 -12.76 -5.90 -16.83
C GLY A 229 -11.81 -5.19 -15.84
N PRO A 230 -12.28 -4.14 -15.13
CA PRO A 230 -11.43 -3.31 -14.27
C PRO A 230 -10.78 -4.09 -13.11
N SER A 231 -11.33 -5.26 -12.75
CA SER A 231 -10.72 -6.23 -11.83
C SER A 231 -10.31 -5.63 -10.48
N ALA A 232 -11.16 -4.76 -9.93
CA ALA A 232 -10.94 -3.97 -8.72
C ALA A 232 -9.63 -3.16 -8.70
N LEU A 233 -9.12 -2.74 -9.87
CA LEU A 233 -7.89 -1.96 -9.99
C LEU A 233 -7.96 -0.67 -9.17
N THR A 234 -6.88 -0.39 -8.43
CA THR A 234 -6.64 0.90 -7.79
C THR A 234 -5.22 1.40 -8.04
N VAL A 235 -5.07 2.71 -8.20
CA VAL A 235 -3.78 3.40 -8.25
C VAL A 235 -3.76 4.51 -7.20
N THR A 236 -2.77 4.48 -6.31
CA THR A 236 -2.60 5.44 -5.20
C THR A 236 -1.25 6.13 -5.33
N PHE A 237 -1.19 7.45 -5.18
CA PHE A 237 0.02 8.26 -5.35
C PHE A 237 0.48 8.93 -4.06
N GLY A 238 1.79 8.91 -3.80
CA GLY A 238 2.41 9.58 -2.65
C GLY A 238 3.69 10.36 -2.99
N PHE A 239 3.99 11.37 -2.16
CA PHE A 239 5.18 12.21 -2.26
C PHE A 239 6.15 11.90 -1.12
N GLY A 240 7.41 11.60 -1.43
CA GLY A 240 8.44 11.33 -0.42
C GLY A 240 9.14 12.62 0.03
N ARG A 241 9.83 12.57 1.18
CA ARG A 241 10.46 13.76 1.79
C ARG A 241 11.40 14.53 0.85
N SER A 242 12.10 13.83 -0.06
CA SER A 242 13.03 14.45 -1.00
C SER A 242 12.31 15.31 -2.06
N PHE A 243 11.07 14.97 -2.44
CA PHE A 243 10.28 15.66 -3.46
C PHE A 243 10.19 17.17 -3.23
N PHE A 244 9.90 17.57 -2.00
CA PHE A 244 9.70 18.97 -1.60
C PHE A 244 10.96 19.81 -1.82
N ARG A 245 12.15 19.20 -1.66
CA ARG A 245 13.43 19.84 -2.03
C ARG A 245 13.63 19.92 -3.54
N ARG A 246 13.21 18.90 -4.30
CA ARG A 246 13.33 18.85 -5.77
C ARG A 246 12.39 19.83 -6.48
N THR A 247 11.21 20.07 -5.91
CA THR A 247 10.18 20.96 -6.48
C THR A 247 10.22 22.39 -5.93
N GLY A 248 10.99 22.66 -4.87
CA GLY A 248 11.01 23.96 -4.20
C GLY A 248 9.83 24.20 -3.24
N LEU A 249 9.15 23.12 -2.83
CA LEU A 249 7.96 23.11 -1.98
C LEU A 249 8.27 22.85 -0.50
N LEU A 250 9.47 23.18 -0.01
CA LEU A 250 9.88 22.93 1.38
C LEU A 250 8.98 23.62 2.43
N ALA A 251 8.31 24.72 2.08
CA ALA A 251 7.32 25.38 2.95
C ALA A 251 5.97 24.62 3.04
N ALA A 252 5.75 23.62 2.19
CA ALA A 252 4.57 22.75 2.18
C ALA A 252 4.89 21.30 2.60
N LEU A 253 6.11 21.05 3.09
CA LEU A 253 6.55 19.76 3.61
C LEU A 253 5.90 19.50 4.99
N PRO A 254 5.12 18.42 5.19
CA PRO A 254 4.54 18.10 6.50
C PRO A 254 5.61 17.71 7.53
N GLU A 255 5.33 17.94 8.82
CA GLU A 255 6.22 17.56 9.91
C GLU A 255 6.21 16.04 10.14
N GLU A 256 5.05 15.42 9.94
CA GLU A 256 4.79 13.98 9.94
C GLU A 256 5.64 13.23 8.90
N LEU A 257 6.10 13.93 7.86
CA LEU A 257 7.01 13.42 6.84
C LEU A 257 8.49 13.55 7.24
N ALA A 258 8.79 13.67 8.54
CA ALA A 258 10.13 13.50 9.11
C ALA A 258 10.72 12.13 8.75
N PRO A 259 12.06 11.98 8.66
CA PRO A 259 12.68 10.67 8.48
C PRO A 259 12.27 9.72 9.61
N LEU A 260 11.95 8.46 9.26
CA LEU A 260 11.75 7.41 10.25
C LEU A 260 13.04 7.23 11.08
N PRO A 261 12.97 6.87 12.37
CA PRO A 261 14.15 6.55 13.16
C PRO A 261 14.95 5.40 12.54
N GLU A 262 16.27 5.39 12.78
CA GLU A 262 17.06 4.17 12.59
C GLU A 262 16.71 3.19 13.73
N PHE A 263 16.33 1.97 13.37
CA PHE A 263 16.00 0.88 14.29
C PHE A 263 17.18 -0.11 14.38
N SER A 264 17.35 -0.81 15.51
CA SER A 264 18.52 -1.65 15.73
C SER A 264 18.53 -2.94 14.90
N ALA A 265 17.37 -3.43 14.48
CA ALA A 265 17.21 -4.60 13.60
C ALA A 265 17.21 -4.28 12.09
N ASP A 266 17.44 -3.02 11.69
CA ASP A 266 17.34 -2.59 10.30
C ASP A 266 18.57 -2.95 9.45
N VAL A 267 18.33 -3.58 8.31
CA VAL A 267 19.35 -3.94 7.30
C VAL A 267 18.95 -3.37 5.94
N LEU A 268 18.62 -2.06 5.93
CA LEU A 268 18.00 -1.38 4.79
C LEU A 268 18.94 -1.23 3.59
N ASP A 269 18.53 -1.82 2.47
CA ASP A 269 19.01 -1.47 1.14
C ASP A 269 18.51 -0.07 0.78
N ARG A 270 19.44 0.89 0.65
CA ARG A 270 19.11 2.29 0.37
C ARG A 270 18.57 2.50 -1.05
N ASP A 271 18.94 1.68 -2.02
CA ASP A 271 18.47 1.83 -3.40
C ASP A 271 17.07 1.22 -3.59
N ARG A 272 16.68 0.26 -2.75
CA ARG A 272 15.29 -0.21 -2.57
C ARG A 272 14.46 0.61 -1.57
N SER A 273 15.01 1.67 -0.99
CA SER A 273 14.35 2.53 0.01
C SER A 273 14.06 3.94 -0.52
N ASP A 274 13.19 4.70 0.16
CA ASP A 274 12.81 6.09 -0.14
C ASP A 274 12.32 6.34 -1.59
N GLY A 275 12.33 7.60 -2.05
CA GLY A 275 11.97 8.05 -3.40
C GLY A 275 11.36 9.45 -3.39
N ASP A 276 11.40 10.16 -4.53
CA ASP A 276 10.67 11.43 -4.67
C ASP A 276 9.16 11.19 -4.79
N LEU A 277 8.76 10.20 -5.58
CA LEU A 277 7.36 9.86 -5.86
C LEU A 277 7.13 8.36 -5.65
N TRP A 278 5.93 7.98 -5.23
CA TRP A 278 5.51 6.58 -5.05
C TRP A 278 4.15 6.32 -5.68
N ILE A 279 4.00 5.12 -6.23
CA ILE A 279 2.73 4.59 -6.69
C ILE A 279 2.51 3.20 -6.07
N GLN A 280 1.37 3.04 -5.41
CA GLN A 280 0.78 1.73 -5.13
C GLN A 280 -0.20 1.40 -6.25
N ILE A 281 -0.07 0.20 -6.83
CA ILE A 281 -1.02 -0.37 -7.78
C ILE A 281 -1.49 -1.70 -7.19
N GLY A 282 -2.78 -1.98 -7.25
CA GLY A 282 -3.32 -3.29 -6.87
C GLY A 282 -4.56 -3.64 -7.67
N ALA A 283 -4.77 -4.93 -7.93
CA ALA A 283 -5.93 -5.47 -8.65
C ALA A 283 -6.15 -6.95 -8.32
N ASN A 284 -7.31 -7.48 -8.68
CA ASN A 284 -7.65 -8.90 -8.55
C ASN A 284 -7.21 -9.76 -9.75
N ASP A 285 -6.77 -9.13 -10.85
CA ASP A 285 -6.07 -9.79 -11.95
C ASP A 285 -4.62 -9.29 -12.11
N ALA A 286 -3.72 -10.21 -12.49
CA ALA A 286 -2.30 -9.95 -12.62
C ALA A 286 -1.94 -9.17 -13.90
N LEU A 287 -2.66 -9.40 -15.00
CA LEU A 287 -2.42 -8.72 -16.27
C LEU A 287 -2.92 -7.27 -16.22
N VAL A 288 -4.06 -7.02 -15.57
CA VAL A 288 -4.56 -5.67 -15.26
C VAL A 288 -3.57 -4.89 -14.41
N ALA A 289 -3.04 -5.49 -13.32
CA ALA A 289 -2.01 -4.86 -12.48
C ALA A 289 -0.71 -4.55 -13.26
N GLN A 290 -0.23 -5.48 -14.09
CA GLN A 290 0.96 -5.27 -14.92
C GLN A 290 0.72 -4.25 -16.04
N ASN A 291 -0.47 -4.22 -16.66
CA ASN A 291 -0.81 -3.23 -17.67
C ASN A 291 -0.83 -1.82 -17.06
N ALA A 292 -1.42 -1.64 -15.87
CA ALA A 292 -1.43 -0.37 -15.16
C ALA A 292 -0.01 0.12 -14.82
N LEU A 293 0.85 -0.76 -14.31
CA LEU A 293 2.27 -0.44 -14.08
C LEU A 293 2.95 0.06 -15.36
N ARG A 294 2.82 -0.69 -16.47
CA ARG A 294 3.47 -0.34 -17.74
C ARG A 294 2.86 0.90 -18.39
N ALA A 295 1.57 1.14 -18.21
CA ALA A 295 0.90 2.36 -18.65
C ALA A 295 1.41 3.59 -17.92
N LEU A 296 1.51 3.55 -16.58
CA LEU A 296 2.02 4.68 -15.78
C LEU A 296 3.51 4.94 -16.07
N GLN A 297 4.30 3.90 -16.32
CA GLN A 297 5.68 4.05 -16.81
C GLN A 297 5.75 4.72 -18.20
N ARG A 298 4.85 4.38 -19.14
CA ARG A 298 4.76 5.04 -20.46
C ARG A 298 4.29 6.49 -20.37
N ALA A 299 3.25 6.76 -19.57
CA ALA A 299 2.70 8.09 -19.36
C ALA A 299 3.72 9.09 -18.79
N ALA A 300 4.64 8.62 -17.94
CA ALA A 300 5.75 9.44 -17.43
C ALA A 300 6.79 9.81 -18.50
N ASP A 301 7.07 8.89 -19.42
CA ASP A 301 7.94 9.11 -20.58
C ASP A 301 7.26 10.00 -21.64
N GLU A 302 5.94 9.93 -21.78
CA GLU A 302 5.15 10.77 -22.69
C GLU A 302 5.00 12.20 -22.19
N ALA A 303 4.69 12.37 -20.89
CA ALA A 303 4.73 13.67 -20.20
C ALA A 303 6.08 14.40 -20.37
N GLY A 304 7.18 13.64 -20.37
CA GLY A 304 8.52 14.19 -20.57
C GLY A 304 8.81 14.66 -22.00
N ARG A 305 8.30 13.97 -23.02
CA ARG A 305 8.38 14.42 -24.43
C ARG A 305 7.53 15.66 -24.66
N ALA A 306 6.28 15.66 -24.20
CA ALA A 306 5.42 16.83 -24.27
C ALA A 306 6.04 18.07 -23.59
N SER A 307 6.74 17.87 -22.46
CA SER A 307 7.49 18.94 -21.78
C SER A 307 8.76 19.39 -22.51
N SER A 308 9.42 18.55 -23.32
CA SER A 308 10.55 18.99 -24.15
C SER A 308 10.10 19.77 -25.37
N ASP A 309 9.05 19.31 -26.03
CA ASP A 309 8.62 19.85 -27.32
C ASP A 309 8.01 21.26 -27.15
N ALA A 310 7.26 21.46 -26.05
CA ALA A 310 6.78 22.78 -25.62
C ALA A 310 7.90 23.76 -25.23
N SER A 311 9.13 23.28 -24.96
CA SER A 311 10.30 24.12 -24.67
C SER A 311 11.11 24.47 -25.93
N GLY A 312 11.31 23.51 -26.83
CA GLY A 312 12.07 23.72 -28.08
C GLY A 312 11.43 24.70 -29.06
N SER A 313 10.12 24.94 -28.94
CA SER A 313 9.35 25.87 -29.79
C SER A 313 9.71 27.36 -29.62
N LYS A 314 10.57 27.73 -28.64
CA LYS A 314 10.89 29.14 -28.36
C LYS A 314 12.21 29.65 -28.96
N ASP A 315 13.17 28.79 -29.24
CA ASP A 315 14.52 29.19 -29.66
C ASP A 315 14.72 29.05 -31.19
N GLY A 316 13.66 29.35 -31.95
CA GLY A 316 13.50 29.05 -33.37
C GLY A 316 14.19 30.00 -34.37
N SER A 317 15.41 30.49 -34.10
CA SER A 317 16.15 31.36 -35.03
C SER A 317 17.68 31.23 -34.92
N GLY A 318 18.25 30.16 -35.48
CA GLY A 318 19.72 30.07 -35.64
C GLY A 318 20.26 28.75 -36.19
N SER A 319 20.82 28.81 -37.40
CA SER A 319 21.78 27.89 -38.04
C SER A 319 21.54 26.37 -37.96
N GLU A 320 21.40 25.74 -39.13
CA GLU A 320 21.78 24.34 -39.31
C GLU A 320 23.31 24.15 -39.14
N GLY A 321 23.75 22.91 -38.92
CA GLY A 321 25.17 22.50 -39.00
C GLY A 321 25.70 21.78 -37.76
N GLY A 322 25.80 20.44 -37.80
CA GLY A 322 26.41 19.67 -36.71
C GLY A 322 26.11 18.17 -36.69
N SER A 323 26.64 17.41 -37.66
CA SER A 323 26.59 15.95 -37.57
C SER A 323 27.51 15.45 -36.44
N GLY A 324 26.92 14.85 -35.40
CA GLY A 324 27.62 14.52 -34.15
C GLY A 324 26.98 13.36 -33.39
N GLY A 325 26.90 12.18 -34.04
CA GLY A 325 26.28 10.98 -33.48
C GLY A 325 26.94 10.47 -32.20
N SER A 326 26.40 10.85 -31.05
CA SER A 326 26.88 10.42 -29.73
C SER A 326 25.70 10.22 -28.78
N ASN A 327 25.48 8.95 -28.41
CA ASN A 327 24.45 8.22 -27.63
C ASN A 327 23.61 8.94 -26.51
N ARG A 328 23.35 10.24 -26.60
CA ARG A 328 22.65 11.08 -25.61
C ARG A 328 21.16 11.32 -25.95
N SER A 329 20.53 10.38 -26.67
CA SER A 329 19.10 10.44 -27.03
C SER A 329 18.20 9.94 -25.89
N GLY A 330 18.54 8.81 -25.24
CA GLY A 330 17.67 8.14 -24.26
C GLY A 330 17.38 8.90 -22.95
N ALA A 331 18.02 10.04 -22.71
CA ALA A 331 17.82 10.88 -21.52
C ALA A 331 17.13 12.22 -21.83
N ARG A 332 16.92 12.59 -23.10
CA ARG A 332 16.13 13.79 -23.46
C ARG A 332 14.64 13.44 -23.36
N GLY A 333 13.85 14.32 -22.73
CA GLY A 333 12.40 14.14 -22.59
C GLY A 333 11.97 13.08 -21.54
N LYS A 334 12.69 12.95 -20.43
CA LYS A 334 12.22 12.21 -19.23
C LYS A 334 12.01 13.16 -18.06
N ILE A 335 11.00 12.88 -17.22
CA ILE A 335 10.69 13.67 -16.00
C ILE A 335 11.09 12.92 -14.73
N VAL A 336 10.79 11.62 -14.68
CA VAL A 336 11.16 10.70 -13.62
C VAL A 336 11.96 9.53 -14.19
N ARG A 337 12.70 8.85 -13.31
CA ARG A 337 13.17 7.47 -13.52
C ARG A 337 12.63 6.59 -12.39
N PRO A 338 12.35 5.29 -12.61
CA PRO A 338 12.18 4.36 -11.52
C PRO A 338 13.37 4.41 -10.55
N ARG A 339 13.08 4.24 -9.27
CA ARG A 339 14.06 4.06 -8.20
C ARG A 339 14.13 2.58 -7.82
N TRP A 340 12.99 2.04 -7.38
CA TRP A 340 12.78 0.62 -7.10
C TRP A 340 11.36 0.20 -7.47
N GLN A 341 11.16 -1.10 -7.67
CA GLN A 341 9.85 -1.73 -7.88
C GLN A 341 9.80 -3.02 -7.05
N MET A 342 8.65 -3.35 -6.47
CA MET A 342 8.41 -4.59 -5.75
C MET A 342 7.06 -5.19 -6.17
N SER A 343 7.04 -6.50 -6.38
CA SER A 343 5.83 -7.28 -6.68
C SER A 343 5.28 -7.91 -5.41
N GLY A 344 3.95 -8.00 -5.29
CA GLY A 344 3.33 -8.72 -4.20
C GLY A 344 2.00 -9.37 -4.58
N PHE A 345 1.51 -10.26 -3.72
CA PHE A 345 0.28 -11.03 -3.90
C PHE A 345 -0.43 -11.28 -2.56
N ASN A 346 -1.70 -11.66 -2.63
CA ASN A 346 -2.52 -12.17 -1.53
C ASN A 346 -3.46 -13.30 -2.05
N ARG A 347 -4.31 -13.84 -1.19
CA ARG A 347 -5.40 -14.74 -1.57
C ARG A 347 -6.37 -14.04 -2.55
N SER A 348 -6.71 -14.71 -3.65
CA SER A 348 -7.74 -14.22 -4.60
C SER A 348 -9.17 -14.29 -4.04
N PRO A 349 -10.09 -13.39 -4.45
CA PRO A 349 -11.52 -13.57 -4.19
C PRO A 349 -12.03 -14.93 -4.68
N GLY A 350 -12.99 -15.52 -3.96
CA GLY A 350 -13.54 -16.85 -4.27
C GLY A 350 -12.64 -18.04 -3.88
N ALA A 351 -11.39 -17.83 -3.45
CA ALA A 351 -10.49 -18.93 -3.03
C ALA A 351 -10.80 -19.51 -1.63
N THR A 352 -11.80 -18.96 -0.91
CA THR A 352 -12.37 -19.51 0.31
C THR A 352 -13.90 -19.50 0.20
N ALA A 353 -14.57 -20.50 0.78
CA ALA A 353 -16.02 -20.67 0.67
C ALA A 353 -16.83 -19.47 1.21
N ASN A 354 -16.28 -18.76 2.20
CA ASN A 354 -16.77 -17.48 2.71
C ASN A 354 -15.66 -16.43 2.62
N PRO A 355 -15.98 -15.12 2.66
CA PRO A 355 -15.00 -14.07 2.91
C PRO A 355 -14.27 -14.31 4.24
N MET A 356 -12.94 -14.22 4.24
CA MET A 356 -12.11 -14.45 5.42
C MET A 356 -10.88 -13.55 5.40
N THR A 357 -10.39 -13.18 6.58
CA THR A 357 -9.09 -12.51 6.77
C THR A 357 -7.98 -13.28 6.04
N VAL A 358 -7.03 -12.54 5.44
CA VAL A 358 -5.96 -13.13 4.63
C VAL A 358 -4.94 -13.87 5.49
N ARG A 359 -4.05 -14.63 4.84
CA ARG A 359 -2.89 -15.25 5.48
C ARG A 359 -1.59 -14.72 4.87
N ASN A 360 -0.56 -14.58 5.69
CA ASN A 360 0.80 -14.27 5.27
C ASN A 360 1.64 -15.55 5.07
N LEU A 361 2.87 -15.44 4.56
CA LEU A 361 3.71 -16.61 4.22
C LEU A 361 4.20 -17.40 5.43
N MET A 362 4.27 -16.80 6.62
CA MET A 362 4.46 -17.55 7.88
C MET A 362 3.24 -18.42 8.25
N GLY A 363 2.16 -18.38 7.46
CA GLY A 363 0.92 -19.15 7.63
C GLY A 363 -0.03 -18.57 8.68
N GLN A 364 0.22 -17.35 9.17
CA GLN A 364 -0.57 -16.69 10.20
C GLN A 364 -1.81 -16.04 9.57
N VAL A 365 -2.88 -15.84 10.35
CA VAL A 365 -4.01 -14.97 9.94
C VAL A 365 -3.59 -13.51 10.16
N ASP A 366 -3.76 -12.66 9.15
CA ASP A 366 -3.20 -11.29 9.16
C ASP A 366 -4.23 -10.26 8.66
N GLY A 367 -4.55 -9.28 9.51
CA GLY A 367 -5.56 -8.24 9.24
C GLY A 367 -6.60 -8.05 10.36
N THR A 368 -6.77 -9.07 11.20
CA THR A 368 -7.80 -9.19 12.26
C THR A 368 -8.05 -7.93 13.08
N ASN A 369 -6.99 -7.32 13.62
CA ASN A 369 -7.06 -6.16 14.52
C ASN A 369 -6.59 -4.86 13.84
N ASN A 370 -6.94 -4.68 12.57
CA ASN A 370 -6.87 -3.36 11.94
C ASN A 370 -8.04 -2.49 12.42
N PRO A 371 -7.86 -1.16 12.56
CA PRO A 371 -8.98 -0.23 12.61
C PRO A 371 -9.92 -0.43 11.42
N ARG A 372 -11.22 -0.37 11.65
CA ARG A 372 -12.28 -0.62 10.65
C ARG A 372 -13.10 0.65 10.40
N PRO A 373 -13.70 0.85 9.22
CA PRO A 373 -14.52 2.05 8.92
C PRO A 373 -15.68 2.30 9.89
N GLU A 374 -16.14 1.28 10.62
CA GLU A 374 -17.22 1.37 11.60
C GLU A 374 -16.75 1.75 13.01
N ASP A 375 -15.44 1.79 13.27
CA ASP A 375 -14.88 2.22 14.56
C ASP A 375 -14.97 3.75 14.69
N PRO A 376 -15.50 4.32 15.79
CA PRO A 376 -15.78 5.76 15.89
C PRO A 376 -14.60 6.72 15.65
N ASP A 377 -13.37 6.28 15.95
CA ASP A 377 -12.13 7.05 15.77
C ASP A 377 -11.32 6.63 14.53
N PHE A 378 -11.88 5.79 13.65
CA PHE A 378 -11.21 5.32 12.43
C PHE A 378 -10.68 6.47 11.55
N GLY A 379 -11.51 7.49 11.33
CA GLY A 379 -11.15 8.66 10.53
C GLY A 379 -9.93 9.38 11.09
N GLU A 380 -9.88 9.57 12.41
CA GLU A 380 -8.77 10.25 13.11
C GLU A 380 -7.49 9.40 13.15
N ARG A 381 -7.61 8.07 13.20
CA ARG A 381 -6.47 7.15 13.14
C ARG A 381 -5.83 7.09 11.75
N VAL A 382 -6.64 7.09 10.68
CA VAL A 382 -6.18 6.75 9.33
C VAL A 382 -5.96 7.99 8.43
N PHE A 383 -6.76 9.05 8.59
CA PHE A 383 -6.76 10.18 7.67
C PHE A 383 -6.44 11.53 8.34
N VAL A 384 -5.74 12.39 7.62
CA VAL A 384 -5.48 13.78 8.03
C VAL A 384 -6.81 14.55 8.01
N PRO A 385 -7.25 15.14 9.14
CA PRO A 385 -8.58 15.72 9.27
C PRO A 385 -8.77 16.97 8.41
N SER A 386 -10.02 17.42 8.26
CA SER A 386 -10.37 18.65 7.53
C SER A 386 -9.79 19.93 8.13
N SER A 387 -9.41 19.91 9.40
CA SER A 387 -8.65 20.97 10.09
C SER A 387 -7.13 20.90 9.85
N GLY A 388 -6.63 19.79 9.32
CA GLY A 388 -5.20 19.45 9.25
C GLY A 388 -4.34 20.45 8.48
N SER A 389 -3.05 20.42 8.83
CA SER A 389 -1.97 21.19 8.21
C SER A 389 -0.89 20.22 7.70
N PRO A 390 -0.21 20.50 6.58
CA PRO A 390 -0.52 21.56 5.61
C PRO A 390 -1.83 21.27 4.87
N ALA A 391 -2.55 22.33 4.46
CA ALA A 391 -3.92 22.21 3.97
C ALA A 391 -4.11 21.31 2.72
N TRP A 392 -3.05 21.06 1.94
CA TRP A 392 -3.08 20.15 0.80
C TRP A 392 -3.17 18.66 1.19
N MET A 393 -2.83 18.31 2.44
CA MET A 393 -2.92 16.94 2.97
C MET A 393 -4.29 16.56 3.53
N ARG A 394 -5.26 17.49 3.60
CA ARG A 394 -6.60 17.22 4.14
C ARG A 394 -7.31 16.08 3.37
N GLY A 395 -7.82 15.09 4.09
CA GLY A 395 -8.36 13.84 3.50
C GLY A 395 -7.29 12.86 3.02
N GLY A 396 -6.02 13.19 3.12
CA GLY A 396 -4.88 12.31 2.85
C GLY A 396 -4.52 11.41 4.03
N SER A 397 -3.42 10.69 3.89
CA SER A 397 -2.85 9.77 4.89
C SER A 397 -1.34 9.67 4.70
N TYR A 398 -0.60 9.19 5.70
CA TYR A 398 0.81 8.85 5.56
C TYR A 398 0.97 7.35 5.38
N ALA A 399 1.70 6.96 4.34
CA ALA A 399 2.01 5.57 4.03
C ALA A 399 3.45 5.23 4.45
N VAL A 400 3.61 4.33 5.41
CA VAL A 400 4.89 3.68 5.71
C VAL A 400 4.95 2.37 4.94
N VAL A 401 5.98 2.22 4.09
CA VAL A 401 6.27 1.00 3.33
C VAL A 401 7.53 0.35 3.90
N ARG A 402 7.48 -0.94 4.22
CA ARG A 402 8.63 -1.71 4.71
C ARG A 402 8.68 -3.06 3.99
N ARG A 403 9.81 -3.41 3.36
CA ARG A 403 10.06 -4.78 2.90
C ARG A 403 10.58 -5.59 4.08
N ILE A 404 9.80 -6.54 4.53
CA ILE A 404 10.09 -7.40 5.67
C ILE A 404 10.31 -8.81 5.13
N ARG A 405 11.57 -9.27 5.04
CA ARG A 405 11.85 -10.67 4.71
C ARG A 405 11.53 -11.54 5.90
N MET A 406 10.84 -12.65 5.65
CA MET A 406 10.59 -13.70 6.63
C MET A 406 11.74 -14.70 6.55
N LEU A 407 12.31 -15.07 7.70
CA LEU A 407 13.28 -16.16 7.80
C LEU A 407 12.47 -17.45 7.92
N LEU A 408 11.97 -17.92 6.78
CA LEU A 408 11.02 -19.04 6.73
C LEU A 408 11.67 -20.33 7.25
N ASP A 409 12.92 -20.60 6.88
CA ASP A 409 13.69 -21.76 7.35
C ASP A 409 13.77 -21.79 8.91
N ASP A 410 14.21 -20.68 9.54
CA ASP A 410 14.26 -20.52 11.00
C ASP A 410 12.86 -20.58 11.69
N TRP A 411 11.80 -20.27 10.94
CA TRP A 411 10.42 -20.19 11.45
C TRP A 411 9.69 -21.53 11.35
N GLU A 412 9.89 -22.27 10.27
CA GLU A 412 9.20 -23.53 9.97
C GLU A 412 9.75 -24.71 10.80
N ASP A 413 11.02 -24.63 11.21
CA ASP A 413 11.62 -25.51 12.24
C ASP A 413 10.99 -25.36 13.64
N LEU A 414 10.21 -24.30 13.90
CA LEU A 414 9.51 -24.12 15.18
C LEU A 414 8.26 -25.01 15.29
N PRO A 415 8.09 -25.75 16.39
CA PRO A 415 6.81 -26.40 16.71
C PRO A 415 5.64 -25.40 16.72
N LEU A 416 4.45 -25.81 16.28
CA LEU A 416 3.27 -24.95 16.16
C LEU A 416 3.01 -24.09 17.41
N ALA A 417 3.04 -24.68 18.61
CA ALA A 417 2.82 -23.96 19.87
C ALA A 417 3.91 -22.90 20.18
N ARG A 418 5.10 -22.99 19.57
CA ARG A 418 6.13 -21.93 19.61
C ARG A 418 5.80 -20.80 18.64
N GLN A 419 5.41 -21.12 17.41
CA GLN A 419 4.95 -20.13 16.41
C GLN A 419 3.75 -19.32 16.95
N GLU A 420 2.75 -20.00 17.51
CA GLU A 420 1.57 -19.37 18.10
C GLU A 420 1.91 -18.55 19.36
N ARG A 421 2.86 -18.99 20.19
CA ARG A 421 3.37 -18.19 21.32
C ARG A 421 4.06 -16.90 20.86
N VAL A 422 4.83 -16.93 19.77
CA VAL A 422 5.52 -15.74 19.21
C VAL A 422 4.51 -14.67 18.79
N ILE A 423 3.36 -15.07 18.23
CA ILE A 423 2.32 -14.13 17.78
C ILE A 423 1.35 -13.77 18.91
N GLY A 424 0.98 -14.72 19.77
CA GLY A 424 -0.10 -14.59 20.77
C GLY A 424 -1.49 -14.97 20.24
N ARG A 425 -1.59 -15.48 19.01
CA ARG A 425 -2.81 -15.94 18.33
C ARG A 425 -2.59 -17.30 17.67
N ARG A 426 -3.64 -18.11 17.55
CA ARG A 426 -3.62 -19.44 16.93
C ARG A 426 -3.47 -19.34 15.41
N LYS A 427 -2.75 -20.28 14.77
CA LYS A 427 -2.67 -20.37 13.30
C LYS A 427 -3.90 -21.02 12.69
N SER A 428 -4.66 -21.84 13.43
CA SER A 428 -5.90 -22.46 12.93
C SER A 428 -6.91 -21.42 12.45
N ASP A 429 -7.23 -20.46 13.31
CA ASP A 429 -8.42 -19.62 13.25
C ASP A 429 -8.12 -18.13 13.55
N GLY A 430 -6.87 -17.77 13.88
CA GLY A 430 -6.47 -16.41 14.20
C GLY A 430 -6.89 -15.91 15.58
N ALA A 431 -7.60 -16.70 16.39
CA ALA A 431 -8.09 -16.31 17.71
C ALA A 431 -6.95 -16.13 18.74
N PRO A 432 -7.13 -15.34 19.81
CA PRO A 432 -6.09 -15.18 20.82
C PRO A 432 -5.86 -16.48 21.62
N LEU A 433 -4.65 -16.63 22.15
CA LEU A 433 -4.31 -17.79 23.01
C LEU A 433 -5.13 -17.85 24.32
N THR A 434 -5.88 -16.79 24.64
CA THR A 434 -6.82 -16.74 25.76
C THR A 434 -8.20 -17.37 25.48
N GLY A 435 -8.47 -17.81 24.25
CA GLY A 435 -9.70 -18.48 23.84
C GLY A 435 -10.57 -17.66 22.88
N GLY A 436 -11.74 -18.20 22.53
CA GLY A 436 -12.66 -17.57 21.58
C GLY A 436 -12.24 -17.73 20.11
N GLU A 437 -12.69 -16.77 19.30
CA GLU A 437 -12.64 -16.72 17.83
C GLU A 437 -11.67 -15.65 17.32
N GLU A 438 -11.50 -15.52 16.00
CA GLU A 438 -10.58 -14.55 15.37
C GLU A 438 -10.75 -13.14 15.96
N ARG A 439 -11.99 -12.65 16.08
CA ARG A 439 -12.34 -11.30 16.55
C ARG A 439 -12.59 -11.22 18.06
N THR A 440 -12.29 -12.26 18.83
CA THR A 440 -12.23 -12.13 20.29
C THR A 440 -11.04 -11.27 20.69
N GLU A 441 -11.27 -10.33 21.62
CA GLU A 441 -10.22 -9.48 22.17
C GLU A 441 -9.19 -10.32 22.96
N PRO A 442 -7.88 -10.05 22.81
CA PRO A 442 -6.85 -10.75 23.55
C PRO A 442 -6.86 -10.27 25.00
N ASP A 443 -7.18 -11.15 25.94
CA ASP A 443 -6.98 -10.85 27.36
C ASP A 443 -5.47 -10.82 27.65
N LEU A 444 -4.95 -9.61 27.82
CA LEU A 444 -3.53 -9.37 28.02
C LEU A 444 -3.07 -9.66 29.45
N GLU A 445 -3.95 -9.70 30.46
CA GLU A 445 -3.51 -9.94 31.84
C GLU A 445 -3.87 -11.33 32.38
N ARG A 446 -4.52 -12.18 31.56
CA ARG A 446 -4.72 -13.60 31.90
C ARG A 446 -3.41 -14.35 32.13
N GLU A 447 -3.28 -14.94 33.31
CA GLU A 447 -2.19 -15.84 33.67
C GLU A 447 -2.61 -17.32 33.61
N ARG A 448 -1.60 -18.20 33.56
CA ARG A 448 -1.72 -19.65 33.77
C ARG A 448 -1.59 -19.98 35.27
N PRO A 449 -1.92 -21.21 35.70
CA PRO A 449 -1.72 -21.66 37.09
C PRO A 449 -0.26 -21.60 37.61
N ASP A 450 0.73 -21.41 36.73
CA ASP A 450 2.15 -21.22 37.07
C ASP A 450 2.57 -19.74 37.17
N GLY A 451 1.63 -18.79 37.10
CA GLY A 451 1.89 -17.34 37.08
C GLY A 451 2.44 -16.82 35.75
N SER A 452 2.54 -17.63 34.70
CA SER A 452 2.97 -17.17 33.38
C SER A 452 1.80 -16.61 32.57
N ARG A 453 1.94 -15.40 32.03
CA ARG A 453 0.91 -14.79 31.15
C ARG A 453 0.60 -15.70 29.95
N VAL A 454 -0.70 -15.90 29.66
CA VAL A 454 -1.18 -16.80 28.60
C VAL A 454 -0.67 -16.34 27.23
N ILE A 455 -0.95 -15.08 26.88
CA ILE A 455 -0.24 -14.37 25.81
C ILE A 455 1.08 -13.87 26.39
N ALA A 456 2.22 -14.26 25.81
CA ALA A 456 3.53 -13.94 26.39
C ALA A 456 3.81 -12.42 26.43
N ALA A 457 4.74 -11.98 27.28
CA ALA A 457 5.13 -10.57 27.39
C ALA A 457 5.82 -10.04 26.12
N ASP A 458 6.49 -10.94 25.40
CA ASP A 458 7.20 -10.75 24.14
C ASP A 458 6.36 -11.10 22.90
N ALA A 459 5.07 -11.44 23.05
CA ALA A 459 4.22 -11.86 21.94
C ALA A 459 3.80 -10.67 21.06
N HIS A 460 3.95 -10.81 19.74
CA HIS A 460 3.74 -9.74 18.76
C HIS A 460 2.41 -8.99 18.93
N VAL A 461 1.29 -9.70 19.17
CA VAL A 461 -0.04 -9.09 19.38
C VAL A 461 -0.10 -8.18 20.62
N ARG A 462 0.63 -8.52 21.70
CA ARG A 462 0.71 -7.67 22.89
C ARG A 462 1.57 -6.44 22.62
N VAL A 463 2.77 -6.65 22.04
CA VAL A 463 3.76 -5.59 21.84
C VAL A 463 3.25 -4.55 20.83
N SER A 464 2.47 -4.96 19.82
CA SER A 464 1.86 -4.08 18.82
C SER A 464 0.49 -3.48 19.19
N ALA A 465 -0.20 -3.98 20.22
CA ALA A 465 -1.56 -3.51 20.55
C ALA A 465 -1.61 -2.00 20.90
N PRO A 466 -2.63 -1.24 20.44
CA PRO A 466 -2.79 0.18 20.79
C PRO A 466 -2.83 0.43 22.30
N ALA A 467 -3.49 -0.46 23.05
CA ALA A 467 -3.56 -0.43 24.52
C ALA A 467 -2.18 -0.44 25.21
N THR A 468 -1.14 -0.97 24.56
CA THR A 468 0.23 -0.98 25.11
C THR A 468 1.15 0.05 24.45
N ASN A 469 0.64 0.85 23.51
CA ASN A 469 1.36 1.88 22.75
C ASN A 469 0.68 3.26 22.85
N GLY A 470 -0.04 3.55 23.94
CA GLY A 470 -0.65 4.86 24.18
C GLY A 470 -1.78 5.23 23.21
N GLY A 471 -2.50 4.22 22.69
CA GLY A 471 -3.54 4.39 21.68
C GLY A 471 -3.02 4.41 20.24
N ALA A 472 -1.70 4.31 20.02
CA ALA A 472 -1.13 4.35 18.67
C ALA A 472 -1.67 3.22 17.77
N ALA A 473 -2.10 3.57 16.57
CA ALA A 473 -2.81 2.67 15.66
C ALA A 473 -2.47 2.95 14.19
N MET A 474 -2.64 1.94 13.33
CA MET A 474 -2.45 2.06 11.88
C MET A 474 -3.30 1.03 11.15
N LEU A 475 -3.82 1.38 9.97
CA LEU A 475 -4.47 0.45 9.05
C LEU A 475 -3.39 -0.26 8.22
N ARG A 476 -3.17 -1.56 8.47
CA ARG A 476 -2.16 -2.36 7.76
C ARG A 476 -2.77 -3.02 6.54
N ARG A 477 -2.28 -2.73 5.34
CA ARG A 477 -2.80 -3.25 4.05
C ARG A 477 -1.69 -3.87 3.20
N PRO A 478 -1.08 -4.99 3.64
CA PRO A 478 0.15 -5.51 3.06
C PRO A 478 -0.09 -6.33 1.77
N PHE A 479 1.01 -6.75 1.16
CA PHE A 479 1.04 -7.90 0.24
C PHE A 479 2.12 -8.88 0.69
N SER A 480 1.94 -10.18 0.48
CA SER A 480 3.05 -11.14 0.53
C SER A 480 3.95 -10.97 -0.69
N TYR A 481 5.23 -11.34 -0.62
CA TYR A 481 6.12 -11.41 -1.78
C TYR A 481 7.00 -12.67 -1.74
N HIS A 482 7.47 -13.08 -2.92
CA HIS A 482 8.43 -14.16 -3.10
C HIS A 482 9.19 -13.92 -4.42
N ASP A 483 10.39 -13.37 -4.36
CA ASP A 483 11.18 -12.96 -5.54
C ASP A 483 12.19 -14.03 -6.01
N GLY A 484 12.21 -15.20 -5.36
CA GLY A 484 13.06 -16.35 -5.72
C GLY A 484 13.91 -16.83 -4.55
N LEU A 485 15.03 -17.47 -4.85
CA LEU A 485 16.03 -17.87 -3.87
C LEU A 485 17.21 -16.90 -3.86
N ARG A 486 17.77 -16.67 -2.66
CA ARG A 486 18.97 -15.88 -2.42
C ARG A 486 20.24 -16.69 -2.73
N PRO A 487 21.43 -16.07 -2.82
CA PRO A 487 22.68 -16.78 -3.13
C PRO A 487 23.11 -17.84 -2.09
N ASP A 488 22.54 -17.78 -0.88
CA ASP A 488 22.70 -18.74 0.21
C ASP A 488 21.69 -19.90 0.15
N GLY A 489 20.74 -19.87 -0.78
CA GLY A 489 19.67 -20.85 -0.96
C GLY A 489 18.36 -20.51 -0.24
N ALA A 490 18.37 -19.58 0.72
CA ALA A 490 17.18 -19.19 1.48
C ALA A 490 16.18 -18.41 0.60
N PRO A 491 14.86 -18.48 0.87
CA PRO A 491 13.87 -17.74 0.10
C PRO A 491 13.98 -16.22 0.29
N ASP A 492 13.95 -15.44 -0.80
CA ASP A 492 13.67 -14.00 -0.73
C ASP A 492 12.16 -13.78 -0.73
N ALA A 493 11.53 -14.11 0.40
CA ALA A 493 10.09 -14.09 0.59
C ALA A 493 9.69 -13.43 1.91
N GLY A 494 8.49 -12.86 1.95
CA GLY A 494 7.97 -12.23 3.17
C GLY A 494 6.81 -11.30 2.92
N LEU A 495 6.84 -10.13 3.58
CA LEU A 495 5.77 -9.13 3.57
C LEU A 495 6.25 -7.78 3.00
N LEU A 496 5.54 -7.29 2.00
CA LEU A 496 5.50 -5.87 1.66
C LEU A 496 4.50 -5.23 2.62
N PHE A 497 5.00 -4.82 3.78
CA PHE A 497 4.21 -4.17 4.81
C PHE A 497 3.89 -2.74 4.39
N ILE A 498 2.61 -2.38 4.42
CA ILE A 498 2.11 -1.04 4.16
C ILE A 498 1.20 -0.65 5.33
N ALA A 499 1.53 0.43 6.02
CA ALA A 499 0.74 0.99 7.12
C ALA A 499 0.26 2.39 6.79
N TRP A 500 -1.04 2.62 6.94
CA TRP A 500 -1.74 3.88 6.74
C TRP A 500 -2.11 4.50 8.09
N GLN A 501 -1.79 5.77 8.28
CA GLN A 501 -2.12 6.52 9.51
C GLN A 501 -2.17 8.03 9.27
N ALA A 502 -2.92 8.75 10.10
CA ALA A 502 -3.01 10.22 10.07
C ALA A 502 -1.70 10.90 10.52
N ASP A 503 -0.89 10.23 11.34
CA ASP A 503 0.43 10.70 11.82
C ASP A 503 1.32 9.47 12.13
N PRO A 504 2.48 9.27 11.48
CA PRO A 504 3.41 8.18 11.78
C PRO A 504 3.89 8.15 13.24
N LEU A 505 3.95 9.29 13.93
CA LEU A 505 4.31 9.38 15.36
C LEU A 505 3.19 8.90 16.29
N ARG A 506 1.96 8.77 15.79
CA ARG A 506 0.79 8.14 16.46
C ARG A 506 0.41 6.78 15.86
N GLY A 507 1.24 6.23 14.97
CA GLY A 507 1.02 4.94 14.33
C GLY A 507 2.29 4.11 14.30
N PHE A 508 2.91 3.97 13.13
CA PHE A 508 4.08 3.12 12.92
C PHE A 508 5.26 3.36 13.88
N VAL A 509 5.66 4.61 14.13
CA VAL A 509 6.92 4.92 14.83
C VAL A 509 6.96 4.43 16.29
N PRO A 510 5.98 4.74 17.17
CA PRO A 510 6.01 4.25 18.55
C PRO A 510 5.92 2.72 18.61
N VAL A 511 5.09 2.11 17.75
CA VAL A 511 4.92 0.65 17.69
C VAL A 511 6.24 -0.02 17.26
N GLN A 512 6.85 0.39 16.15
CA GLN A 512 8.08 -0.21 15.64
C GLN A 512 9.26 -0.05 16.62
N ARG A 513 9.37 1.08 17.34
CA ARG A 513 10.38 1.25 18.42
C ARG A 513 10.26 0.19 19.51
N LYS A 514 9.04 -0.25 19.80
CA LYS A 514 8.75 -1.27 20.80
C LYS A 514 8.96 -2.69 20.26
N LEU A 515 8.64 -2.93 18.99
CA LEU A 515 8.92 -4.21 18.32
C LEU A 515 10.44 -4.47 18.18
N ASP A 516 11.21 -3.44 17.82
CA ASP A 516 12.68 -3.49 17.69
C ASP A 516 13.39 -3.96 18.96
N SER A 517 12.82 -3.64 20.14
CA SER A 517 13.43 -3.90 21.45
C SER A 517 12.77 -5.02 22.26
N GLY A 518 11.53 -5.44 21.93
CA GLY A 518 10.72 -6.29 22.81
C GLY A 518 9.87 -7.39 22.14
N ASP A 519 9.89 -7.54 20.81
CA ASP A 519 9.07 -8.53 20.10
C ASP A 519 9.84 -9.85 19.83
N ALA A 520 9.19 -10.97 20.12
CA ALA A 520 9.68 -12.31 19.80
C ALA A 520 9.76 -12.56 18.29
N LEU A 521 8.90 -11.94 17.48
CA LEU A 521 8.87 -12.13 16.03
C LEU A 521 10.10 -11.51 15.34
N SER A 522 10.67 -10.42 15.87
CA SER A 522 11.87 -9.73 15.36
C SER A 522 13.06 -10.66 15.09
N ARG A 523 13.13 -11.83 15.75
CA ARG A 523 14.14 -12.86 15.51
C ARG A 523 14.02 -13.50 14.12
N PHE A 524 12.79 -13.69 13.64
CA PHE A 524 12.40 -14.42 12.42
C PHE A 524 12.07 -13.51 11.24
N ILE A 525 12.32 -12.20 11.35
CA ILE A 525 12.10 -11.22 10.28
C ILE A 525 13.30 -10.28 10.13
N ARG A 526 13.50 -9.70 8.94
CA ARG A 526 14.49 -8.64 8.69
C ARG A 526 13.89 -7.52 7.85
N HIS A 527 14.04 -6.28 8.28
CA HIS A 527 13.65 -5.10 7.50
C HIS A 527 14.75 -4.78 6.48
N GLU A 528 14.51 -5.05 5.20
CA GLU A 528 15.49 -4.88 4.12
C GLU A 528 15.25 -3.65 3.23
N ALA A 529 14.12 -2.97 3.36
CA ALA A 529 13.85 -1.69 2.69
C ALA A 529 12.77 -0.89 3.42
N SER A 530 12.82 0.44 3.30
CA SER A 530 11.94 1.36 4.03
C SER A 530 11.60 2.59 3.19
N ALA A 531 10.37 3.09 3.30
CA ALA A 531 10.00 4.40 2.77
C ALA A 531 8.81 4.99 3.54
N LEU A 532 8.67 6.31 3.50
CA LEU A 532 7.55 7.05 4.07
C LEU A 532 7.08 8.11 3.08
N PHE A 533 5.78 8.11 2.76
CA PHE A 533 5.16 8.97 1.75
C PHE A 533 3.94 9.71 2.29
N ALA A 534 3.81 10.99 1.93
CA ALA A 534 2.59 11.76 2.12
C ALA A 534 1.64 11.50 0.94
N VAL A 535 0.49 10.90 1.21
CA VAL A 535 -0.52 10.54 0.21
C VAL A 535 -1.68 11.53 0.37
N PRO A 536 -1.90 12.49 -0.56
CA PRO A 536 -2.98 13.48 -0.42
C PRO A 536 -4.37 12.84 -0.48
N GLY A 537 -5.40 13.63 -0.19
CA GLY A 537 -6.79 13.28 -0.49
C GLY A 537 -7.03 12.97 -1.97
N GLY A 538 -8.19 12.40 -2.26
CA GLY A 538 -8.58 12.03 -3.62
C GLY A 538 -8.75 13.26 -4.53
N ALA A 539 -8.68 13.04 -5.84
CA ALA A 539 -8.96 14.08 -6.83
C ALA A 539 -10.48 14.23 -7.02
N ALA A 540 -10.99 15.47 -6.99
CA ALA A 540 -12.35 15.72 -7.48
C ALA A 540 -12.44 15.52 -9.00
N GLU A 541 -13.65 15.51 -9.56
CA GLU A 541 -13.82 15.51 -11.01
C GLU A 541 -13.20 16.77 -11.63
N GLY A 542 -12.42 16.59 -12.71
CA GLY A 542 -11.64 17.66 -13.34
C GLY A 542 -10.35 18.07 -12.61
N GLU A 543 -10.13 17.62 -11.36
CA GLU A 543 -8.84 17.77 -10.67
C GLU A 543 -7.90 16.58 -10.94
N TYR A 544 -6.62 16.74 -10.57
CA TYR A 544 -5.63 15.66 -10.53
C TYR A 544 -5.01 15.48 -9.14
N VAL A 545 -4.47 14.28 -8.86
CA VAL A 545 -3.97 13.95 -7.53
C VAL A 545 -2.77 14.83 -7.16
N GLY A 546 -2.84 15.48 -5.99
CA GLY A 546 -1.82 16.41 -5.52
C GLY A 546 -1.89 17.83 -6.10
N GLN A 547 -2.92 18.17 -6.87
CA GLN A 547 -3.10 19.52 -7.44
C GLN A 547 -3.00 20.64 -6.40
N ARG A 548 -3.53 20.45 -5.19
CA ARG A 548 -3.45 21.46 -4.10
C ARG A 548 -2.05 21.67 -3.50
N LEU A 549 -1.13 20.72 -3.71
CA LEU A 549 0.31 20.89 -3.41
C LEU A 549 1.05 21.54 -4.59
N LEU A 550 0.65 21.21 -5.81
CA LEU A 550 1.41 21.49 -7.02
C LEU A 550 0.98 22.78 -7.74
N GLU A 551 -0.22 23.29 -7.50
CA GLU A 551 -0.74 24.55 -8.07
C GLU A 551 -1.26 25.54 -7.01
N GLY A 552 -1.21 25.19 -5.71
CA GLY A 552 -1.42 26.09 -4.57
C GLY A 552 -0.15 26.78 -4.03
#